data_AF-A0ABD2P3V0-F1
#
_entry.id   AF-A0ABD2P3V0-F1
#
_cell.length_a   1.000
_cell.length_b   1.000
_cell.length_c   1.000
_cell.angle_alpha   90.00
_cell.angle_beta   90.00
_cell.angle_gamma   90.00
#
_symmetry.space_group_name_H-M   'P 1'
#
loop_
_entity.id
_entity.type
_entity.pdbx_description
1 polymer ?
#
loop_
_entity_poly.entity_id
_entity_poly.type
_entity_poly.pdbx_seq_one_letter_code
_entity_poly.pdbx_strand_id
1 'polypeptide(L)'
;MIGSAVAGSIGGFNAHAANIVTAIFIATGQDPAQNVSSSNCITIMEPWGPDGKDLYISCTMPSIEIGTIGGGTVLPAQSACLEILGVKGPNLNFPGENAKKLARIVCAAVLAGELSLMAALSTGHLVKSHLKYNRSYSEKDSQDQSFK
;
A
#
# COMPACT_ATOMS: atom_id res chain seq x y z
N MET A 1 -1.18 10.86 13.31
CA MET A 1 -0.13 11.87 13.60
C MET A 1 0.33 11.85 15.06
N ILE A 2 -0.52 12.15 16.05
CA ILE A 2 -0.12 12.21 17.48
C ILE A 2 0.48 10.88 17.96
N GLY A 3 -0.15 9.74 17.62
CA GLY A 3 0.37 8.42 17.98
C GLY A 3 1.80 8.18 17.49
N SER A 4 2.08 8.47 16.20
CA SER A 4 3.43 8.36 15.62
C SER A 4 4.44 9.28 16.32
N ALA A 5 4.04 10.51 16.68
CA ALA A 5 4.92 11.44 17.39
C ALA A 5 5.26 10.95 18.80
N VAL A 6 4.27 10.46 19.56
CA VAL A 6 4.48 9.88 20.89
C VAL A 6 5.35 8.63 20.82
N ALA A 7 5.22 7.83 19.76
CA ALA A 7 6.05 6.65 19.52
C ALA A 7 7.50 6.98 19.09
N GLY A 8 7.84 8.25 18.86
CA GLY A 8 9.17 8.66 18.37
C GLY A 8 9.44 8.24 16.92
N SER A 9 8.39 8.10 16.10
CA SER A 9 8.53 7.68 14.71
C SER A 9 9.15 8.80 13.85
N ILE A 10 10.10 8.42 12.99
CA ILE A 10 10.65 9.26 11.93
C ILE A 10 10.23 8.64 10.60
N GLY A 11 9.50 9.40 9.78
CA GLY A 11 8.99 8.94 8.47
C GLY A 11 7.71 8.07 8.51
N GLY A 12 7.31 7.55 9.68
CA GLY A 12 6.14 6.68 9.86
C GLY A 12 4.86 7.41 10.31
N PHE A 13 4.45 8.44 9.58
CA PHE A 13 3.23 9.20 9.86
C PHE A 13 2.04 8.73 9.00
N ASN A 14 1.88 7.41 8.92
CA ASN A 14 0.86 6.71 8.12
C ASN A 14 0.29 5.53 8.93
N ALA A 15 -0.76 4.89 8.43
CA ALA A 15 -1.36 3.73 9.08
C ALA A 15 -0.65 2.43 8.68
N HIS A 16 -0.46 2.18 7.37
CA HIS A 16 0.06 0.90 6.88
C HIS A 16 0.74 0.99 5.50
N ALA A 17 1.38 2.11 5.14
CA ALA A 17 1.99 2.30 3.81
C ALA A 17 2.93 1.15 3.43
N ALA A 18 3.68 0.61 4.40
CA ALA A 18 4.58 -0.53 4.23
C ALA A 18 3.89 -1.79 3.68
N ASN A 19 2.64 -2.06 4.03
CA ASN A 19 1.90 -3.22 3.51
C ASN A 19 1.71 -3.11 1.99
N ILE A 20 1.30 -1.93 1.52
CA ILE A 20 1.02 -1.69 0.11
C ILE A 20 2.32 -1.65 -0.69
N VAL A 21 3.35 -0.95 -0.18
CA VAL A 21 4.67 -0.90 -0.79
C VAL A 21 5.24 -2.30 -0.96
N THR A 22 5.27 -3.09 0.12
CA THR A 22 5.80 -4.47 0.08
C THR A 22 5.05 -5.34 -0.91
N ALA A 23 3.72 -5.28 -0.94
CA ALA A 23 2.90 -6.07 -1.86
C ALA A 23 3.22 -5.75 -3.33
N ILE A 24 3.29 -4.46 -3.68
CA ILE A 24 3.62 -4.04 -5.04
C ILE A 24 5.07 -4.38 -5.36
N PHE A 25 6.00 -4.20 -4.42
CA PHE A 25 7.42 -4.48 -4.61
C PHE A 25 7.66 -5.95 -4.96
N ILE A 26 7.07 -6.86 -4.19
CA ILE A 26 7.16 -8.30 -4.44
C ILE A 26 6.52 -8.66 -5.79
N ALA A 27 5.32 -8.12 -6.07
CA ALA A 27 4.60 -8.42 -7.30
C ALA A 27 5.32 -7.91 -8.56
N THR A 28 6.01 -6.78 -8.47
CA THR A 28 6.64 -6.11 -9.62
C THR A 28 8.16 -6.28 -9.67
N GLY A 29 8.74 -7.11 -8.81
CA GLY A 29 10.17 -7.47 -8.86
C GLY A 29 11.12 -6.38 -8.39
N GLN A 30 10.65 -5.52 -7.48
CA GLN A 30 11.49 -4.56 -6.77
C GLN A 30 12.25 -5.25 -5.64
N ASP A 31 13.15 -4.54 -4.97
CA ASP A 31 13.84 -5.04 -3.78
C ASP A 31 12.97 -4.84 -2.52
N PRO A 32 12.39 -5.90 -1.91
CA PRO A 32 11.53 -5.76 -0.74
C PRO A 32 12.28 -5.24 0.49
N ALA A 33 13.61 -5.36 0.56
CA ALA A 33 14.39 -4.81 1.66
C ALA A 33 14.38 -3.28 1.66
N GLN A 34 14.20 -2.65 0.49
CA GLN A 34 14.05 -1.19 0.36
C GLN A 34 12.72 -0.67 0.91
N ASN A 35 11.78 -1.54 1.31
CA ASN A 35 10.56 -1.13 2.01
C ASN A 35 10.83 -0.28 3.26
N VAL A 36 12.00 -0.44 3.91
CA VAL A 36 12.38 0.35 5.09
C VAL A 36 12.30 1.85 4.82
N SER A 37 12.84 2.32 3.69
CA SER A 37 12.83 3.73 3.30
C SER A 37 11.69 4.06 2.33
N SER A 38 11.34 3.16 1.43
CA SER A 38 10.24 3.34 0.47
C SER A 38 8.87 3.47 1.12
N SER A 39 8.69 2.98 2.35
CA SER A 39 7.43 3.10 3.10
C SER A 39 7.32 4.37 3.94
N ASN A 40 8.34 5.25 3.94
CA ASN A 40 8.24 6.56 4.56
C ASN A 40 7.07 7.32 3.93
N CYS A 41 6.08 7.64 4.74
CA CYS A 41 4.84 8.24 4.29
C CYS A 41 4.23 9.09 5.40
N ILE A 42 3.78 10.28 5.02
CA ILE A 42 2.87 11.09 5.82
C ILE A 42 1.50 11.13 5.15
N THR A 43 0.48 10.72 5.89
CA THR A 43 -0.92 10.76 5.48
C THR A 43 -1.61 11.92 6.19
N ILE A 44 -2.18 12.85 5.42
CA ILE A 44 -2.93 14.01 5.92
C ILE A 44 -4.38 13.90 5.43
N MET A 45 -5.32 14.18 6.33
CA MET A 45 -6.76 14.14 6.07
C MET A 45 -7.42 15.38 6.68
N GLU A 46 -8.20 16.12 5.89
CA GLU A 46 -8.82 17.38 6.30
C GLU A 46 -10.21 17.53 5.68
N PRO A 47 -11.16 18.22 6.34
CA PRO A 47 -12.43 18.62 5.72
C PRO A 47 -12.19 19.49 4.48
N TRP A 48 -13.00 19.32 3.44
CA TRP A 48 -12.88 20.03 2.18
C TRP A 48 -14.24 20.48 1.63
N GLY A 49 -14.18 21.39 0.65
CA GLY A 49 -15.34 21.93 -0.03
C GLY A 49 -16.06 23.05 0.74
N PRO A 50 -17.05 23.72 0.13
CA PRO A 50 -17.74 24.88 0.71
C PRO A 50 -18.42 24.59 2.06
N ASP A 51 -18.91 23.36 2.23
CA ASP A 51 -19.67 22.92 3.41
C ASP A 51 -18.82 22.07 4.38
N GLY A 52 -17.54 21.80 4.07
CA GLY A 52 -16.65 20.97 4.89
C GLY A 52 -17.06 19.49 4.99
N LYS A 53 -17.88 18.99 4.06
CA LYS A 53 -18.38 17.60 4.04
C LYS A 53 -17.54 16.65 3.20
N ASP A 54 -16.71 17.19 2.32
CA ASP A 54 -15.80 16.37 1.52
C ASP A 54 -14.53 16.07 2.32
N LEU A 55 -13.82 15.01 1.93
CA LEU A 55 -12.55 14.64 2.53
C LEU A 55 -11.41 14.97 1.57
N TYR A 56 -10.56 15.92 1.96
CA TYR A 56 -9.23 16.03 1.37
C TYR A 56 -8.32 14.99 2.01
N ILE A 57 -7.64 14.22 1.18
CA ILE A 57 -6.64 13.24 1.61
C ILE A 57 -5.39 13.39 0.75
N SER A 58 -4.23 13.32 1.38
CA SER A 58 -2.94 13.28 0.68
C SER A 58 -1.98 12.30 1.34
N CYS A 59 -1.15 11.67 0.52
CA CYS A 59 0.00 10.88 0.96
C CYS A 59 1.25 11.47 0.32
N THR A 60 2.26 11.75 1.14
CA THR A 60 3.57 12.21 0.67
C THR A 60 4.62 11.16 1.02
N MET A 61 5.25 10.60 -0.01
CA MET A 61 6.26 9.55 0.10
C MET A 61 7.58 10.05 -0.51
N PRO A 62 8.51 10.57 0.32
CA PRO A 62 9.67 11.31 -0.19
C PRO A 62 10.80 10.42 -0.72
N SER A 63 10.78 9.12 -0.44
CA SER A 63 11.93 8.23 -0.63
C SER A 63 11.54 6.89 -1.25
N ILE A 64 10.67 6.88 -2.28
CA ILE A 64 10.34 5.64 -3.00
C ILE A 64 11.52 5.24 -3.89
N GLU A 65 12.21 4.16 -3.55
CA GLU A 65 13.23 3.53 -4.39
C GLU A 65 12.59 2.49 -5.32
N ILE A 66 12.60 2.76 -6.63
CA ILE A 66 11.86 1.92 -7.57
C ILE A 66 12.48 1.90 -8.97
N GLY A 67 12.30 0.79 -9.68
CA GLY A 67 12.84 0.59 -11.02
C GLY A 67 11.93 -0.28 -11.91
N THR A 68 12.09 -0.12 -13.21
CA THR A 68 11.34 -0.91 -14.22
C THR A 68 12.27 -1.73 -15.12
N ILE A 69 13.56 -1.77 -14.80
CA ILE A 69 14.63 -2.47 -15.52
C ILE A 69 15.62 -3.01 -14.47
N GLY A 70 16.09 -4.25 -14.66
CA GLY A 70 17.11 -4.87 -13.81
C GLY A 70 16.55 -5.54 -12.55
N GLY A 71 17.41 -6.22 -11.80
CA GLY A 71 17.02 -6.95 -10.59
C GLY A 71 15.92 -8.00 -10.86
N GLY A 72 14.93 -8.08 -9.97
CA GLY A 72 13.79 -9.00 -10.10
C GLY A 72 12.81 -8.67 -11.22
N THR A 73 12.88 -7.47 -11.80
CA THR A 73 11.92 -7.02 -12.84
C THR A 73 12.00 -7.84 -14.12
N VAL A 74 13.11 -8.54 -14.37
CA VAL A 74 13.32 -9.38 -15.56
C VAL A 74 12.67 -10.76 -15.45
N LEU A 75 12.24 -11.15 -14.24
CA LEU A 75 11.60 -12.45 -14.01
C LEU A 75 10.22 -12.49 -14.67
N PRO A 76 9.79 -13.61 -15.29
CA PRO A 76 8.57 -13.65 -16.10
C PRO A 76 7.31 -13.18 -15.36
N ALA A 77 7.10 -13.62 -14.12
CA ALA A 77 5.92 -13.25 -13.35
C ALA A 77 5.90 -11.75 -12.98
N GLN A 78 7.04 -11.23 -12.52
CA GLN A 78 7.20 -9.83 -12.13
C GLN A 78 7.12 -8.90 -13.35
N SER A 79 7.70 -9.30 -14.48
CA SER A 79 7.56 -8.62 -15.77
C SER A 79 6.09 -8.53 -16.19
N ALA A 80 5.31 -9.61 -16.05
CA ALA A 80 3.89 -9.59 -16.39
C ALA A 80 3.11 -8.59 -15.53
N CYS A 81 3.41 -8.49 -14.23
CA CYS A 81 2.81 -7.46 -13.36
C CYS A 81 3.16 -6.04 -13.80
N LEU A 82 4.41 -5.78 -14.20
CA LEU A 82 4.83 -4.48 -14.74
C LEU A 82 4.16 -4.17 -16.09
N GLU A 83 3.87 -5.19 -16.90
CA GLU A 83 3.14 -5.07 -18.17
C GLU A 83 1.66 -4.73 -17.94
N ILE A 84 1.00 -5.34 -16.95
CA ILE A 84 -0.37 -4.98 -16.51
C ILE A 84 -0.44 -3.50 -16.12
N LEU A 85 0.57 -2.99 -15.42
CA LEU A 85 0.67 -1.58 -15.03
C LEU A 85 1.12 -0.66 -16.18
N GLY A 86 1.53 -1.22 -17.32
CA GLY A 86 1.99 -0.49 -18.49
C GLY A 86 3.26 0.33 -18.22
N VAL A 87 4.22 -0.26 -17.49
CA VAL A 87 5.49 0.39 -17.11
C VAL A 87 6.71 -0.53 -17.27
N LYS A 88 6.57 -1.72 -17.86
CA LYS A 88 7.69 -2.65 -18.03
C LYS A 88 8.78 -2.07 -18.94
N GLY A 89 10.04 -2.21 -18.53
CA GLY A 89 11.21 -1.86 -19.34
C GLY A 89 11.50 -0.35 -19.42
N PRO A 90 12.44 0.04 -20.30
CA PRO A 90 12.77 1.44 -20.55
C PRO A 90 11.66 2.14 -21.33
N ASN A 91 11.51 3.44 -21.07
CA ASN A 91 10.82 4.33 -21.98
C ASN A 91 11.86 4.96 -22.93
N LEU A 92 11.76 4.67 -24.23
CA LEU A 92 12.76 5.08 -25.23
C LEU A 92 12.74 6.58 -25.54
N ASN A 93 11.58 7.22 -25.40
CA ASN A 93 11.42 8.65 -25.69
C ASN A 93 11.77 9.53 -24.49
N PHE A 94 11.46 9.04 -23.28
CA PHE A 94 11.64 9.78 -22.04
C PHE A 94 12.22 8.87 -20.95
N PRO A 95 13.57 8.76 -20.88
CA PRO A 95 14.24 7.92 -19.88
C PRO A 95 13.75 8.21 -18.45
N GLY A 96 13.39 7.13 -17.73
CA GLY A 96 12.89 7.20 -16.36
C GLY A 96 11.38 7.39 -16.20
N GLU A 97 10.62 7.70 -17.27
CA GLU A 97 9.17 7.94 -17.14
C GLU A 97 8.39 6.73 -16.63
N ASN A 98 8.78 5.52 -17.04
CA ASN A 98 8.14 4.29 -16.54
C ASN A 98 8.34 4.11 -15.03
N ALA A 99 9.56 4.37 -14.52
CA ALA A 99 9.85 4.33 -13.09
C ALA A 99 9.07 5.41 -12.32
N LYS A 100 9.01 6.65 -12.84
CA LYS A 100 8.19 7.73 -12.25
C LYS A 100 6.70 7.39 -12.24
N LYS A 101 6.20 6.73 -13.29
CA LYS A 101 4.81 6.28 -13.37
C LYS A 101 4.54 5.18 -12.34
N LEU A 102 5.46 4.22 -12.19
CA LEU A 102 5.34 3.18 -11.17
C LEU A 102 5.39 3.77 -9.74
N ALA A 103 6.26 4.74 -9.47
CA ALA A 103 6.29 5.45 -8.19
C ALA A 103 4.94 6.14 -7.88
N ARG A 104 4.34 6.78 -8.88
CA ARG A 104 2.99 7.38 -8.76
C ARG A 104 1.91 6.34 -8.48
N ILE A 105 1.97 5.18 -9.14
CA ILE A 105 1.04 4.06 -8.89
C ILE A 105 1.19 3.56 -7.46
N VAL A 106 2.41 3.39 -6.95
CA VAL A 106 2.66 2.98 -5.56
C VAL A 106 2.06 3.99 -4.58
N CYS A 107 2.33 5.29 -4.74
CA CYS A 107 1.79 6.31 -3.84
C CYS A 107 0.25 6.38 -3.91
N ALA A 108 -0.35 6.25 -5.11
CA ALA A 108 -1.79 6.22 -5.27
C ALA A 108 -2.43 4.99 -4.59
N ALA A 109 -1.79 3.82 -4.70
CA ALA A 109 -2.23 2.60 -4.03
C ALA A 109 -2.11 2.72 -2.50
N VAL A 110 -1.01 3.33 -2.00
CA VAL A 110 -0.85 3.64 -0.57
C VAL A 110 -2.00 4.52 -0.11
N LEU A 111 -2.29 5.63 -0.81
CA LEU A 111 -3.41 6.51 -0.48
C LEU A 111 -4.75 5.78 -0.43
N ALA A 112 -5.03 4.92 -1.41
CA ALA A 112 -6.26 4.12 -1.43
C ALA A 112 -6.35 3.17 -0.23
N GLY A 113 -5.25 2.51 0.12
CA GLY A 113 -5.20 1.65 1.30
C GLY A 113 -5.37 2.45 2.60
N GLU A 114 -4.68 3.59 2.73
CA GLU A 114 -4.78 4.46 3.91
C GLU A 114 -6.21 4.93 4.12
N LEU A 115 -6.90 5.37 3.05
CA LEU A 115 -8.31 5.75 3.09
C LEU A 115 -9.17 4.59 3.60
N SER A 116 -8.98 3.39 3.05
CA SER A 116 -9.75 2.20 3.41
C SER A 116 -9.53 1.79 4.88
N LEU A 117 -8.27 1.72 5.33
CA LEU A 117 -7.95 1.30 6.70
C LEU A 117 -8.42 2.35 7.72
N MET A 118 -8.19 3.63 7.45
CA MET A 118 -8.63 4.71 8.34
C MET A 118 -10.14 4.77 8.45
N ALA A 119 -10.87 4.55 7.34
CA ALA A 119 -12.33 4.40 7.39
C ALA A 119 -12.75 3.22 8.28
N ALA A 120 -12.15 2.04 8.09
CA ALA A 120 -12.46 0.86 8.91
C ALA A 120 -12.14 1.04 10.40
N LEU A 121 -11.08 1.76 10.74
CA LEU A 121 -10.74 2.14 12.11
C LEU A 121 -11.76 3.11 12.69
N SER A 122 -12.16 4.13 11.92
CA SER A 122 -13.13 5.13 12.36
C SER A 122 -14.53 4.57 12.63
N THR A 123 -14.93 3.52 11.91
CA THR A 123 -16.24 2.86 12.08
C THR A 123 -16.20 1.61 12.97
N GLY A 124 -15.03 1.27 13.54
CA GLY A 124 -14.87 0.05 14.36
C GLY A 124 -14.97 -1.28 13.60
N HIS A 125 -14.85 -1.25 12.27
CA HIS A 125 -15.01 -2.44 11.39
C HIS A 125 -13.73 -3.25 11.17
N LEU A 126 -12.59 -2.79 11.70
CA LEU A 126 -11.29 -3.45 11.47
C LEU A 126 -11.29 -4.92 11.93
N VAL A 127 -11.70 -5.19 13.17
CA VAL A 127 -11.70 -6.54 13.76
C VAL A 127 -12.62 -7.49 12.99
N LYS A 128 -13.81 -7.03 12.62
CA LYS A 128 -14.78 -7.83 11.86
C LYS A 128 -14.25 -8.20 10.47
N SER A 129 -13.51 -7.30 9.82
CA SER A 129 -12.93 -7.54 8.50
C SER A 129 -11.75 -8.51 8.55
N HIS A 130 -10.88 -8.39 9.57
CA HIS A 130 -9.79 -9.35 9.79
C HIS A 130 -10.31 -10.75 10.07
N LEU A 131 -11.34 -10.90 10.92
CA LEU A 131 -11.94 -12.20 11.22
C LEU A 131 -12.60 -12.85 9.99
N LYS A 132 -13.19 -12.04 9.10
CA LYS A 132 -13.89 -12.55 7.91
C LYS A 132 -12.95 -12.95 6.77
N TYR A 133 -11.89 -12.18 6.52
CA TYR A 133 -11.07 -12.34 5.30
C TYR A 133 -9.62 -12.74 5.56
N ASN A 134 -9.09 -12.53 6.77
CA ASN A 134 -7.69 -12.82 7.11
C ASN A 134 -7.54 -14.02 8.06
N ARG A 135 -8.63 -14.77 8.31
CA ARG A 135 -8.64 -16.00 9.10
C ARG A 135 -9.32 -17.08 8.27
N SER A 136 -8.61 -18.15 7.92
CA SER A 136 -9.25 -19.32 7.34
C SER A 136 -10.03 -20.02 8.45
N TYR A 137 -11.34 -20.19 8.28
CA TYR A 137 -12.05 -21.24 9.00
C TYR A 137 -11.60 -22.56 8.37
N SER A 138 -10.76 -23.31 9.09
CA SER A 138 -10.52 -24.71 8.75
C SER A 138 -11.81 -25.47 9.03
N GLU A 139 -12.24 -26.36 8.12
CA GLU A 139 -13.49 -27.14 8.22
C GLU A 139 -13.67 -27.89 9.56
N LYS A 140 -12.61 -28.02 10.36
CA LYS A 140 -12.65 -28.59 11.72
C LYS A 140 -13.54 -27.83 12.70
N ASP A 141 -13.77 -26.53 12.52
CA ASP A 141 -14.62 -25.74 13.44
C ASP A 141 -16.13 -25.94 13.19
N SER A 142 -16.51 -26.69 12.13
CA SER A 142 -17.91 -26.91 11.75
C SER A 142 -18.51 -28.18 12.38
N GLN A 143 -17.70 -29.06 12.98
CA GLN A 143 -18.16 -30.34 13.54
C GLN A 143 -18.52 -30.29 15.03
N ASP A 144 -18.11 -29.25 15.76
CA ASP A 144 -18.32 -29.16 17.23
C ASP A 144 -19.66 -28.51 17.64
N GLN A 145 -20.53 -28.15 16.68
CA GLN A 145 -21.89 -27.65 16.96
C GLN A 145 -23.00 -28.70 16.79
N SER A 146 -22.66 -29.98 16.55
CA SER A 146 -23.67 -31.04 16.34
C SER A 146 -23.98 -31.90 17.58
N PHE A 147 -23.42 -31.63 18.76
CA PHE A 147 -23.82 -32.34 19.97
C PHE A 147 -24.45 -31.38 20.98
N LYS A 148 -25.78 -31.46 21.01
CA LYS A 148 -26.58 -31.31 22.23
C LYS A 148 -26.07 -32.26 23.32
#